data_AF-A0A2H4SDY1-F1
#
_entry.id   AF-A0A2H4SDY1-F1
#
_cell.length_a   1.000
_cell.length_b   1.000
_cell.length_c   1.000
_cell.angle_alpha   90.00
_cell.angle_beta   90.00
_cell.angle_gamma   90.00
#
_symmetry.space_group_name_H-M   'P 1'
#
loop_
_entity.id
_entity.type
_entity.pdbx_description
1 polymer ?
#
loop_
_entity_poly.entity_id
_entity_poly.type
_entity_poly.pdbx_seq_one_letter_code
_entity_poly.pdbx_strand_id
1 'polypeptide(L)'
;MDNPNDPPLDEIQWHSPQLIHQMGGLHSNTVLFYFAESPFFERTSNNAVIMNQAMNNMSMYHFIQTREVFEGRLKTMSGLEFIVGEEPAESGPGMGTGVWVIRKQTRRKRFQDTDEITVHASYFVVNENIYMAPTLADILAARIMSISSAIAKALPAAESARTWRPSGGHRYKPPRVQTTGPARALQAARARMQESKVGTPASGVVPSGRSTAAASSNIEELSLERSAEEAFWVHLRHGGEYLDENPITGRPGEFHLSSTGRKPAMAPRAAGSHQAPTGISAMTGPPRTKADDKKDGSGKADKTSRSTIPKPKRKKSKLGGTRTPTAV
;
A
#
# COMPACT_ATOMS: atom_id res chain seq x y z
N MET A 1 28.89 -13.94 0.27
CA MET A 1 28.99 -15.25 -0.39
C MET A 1 27.59 -15.79 -0.29
N ASP A 2 26.76 -15.41 -1.25
CA ASP A 2 25.32 -15.56 -1.14
C ASP A 2 25.00 -16.94 -1.70
N ASN A 3 24.62 -17.86 -0.83
CA ASN A 3 24.17 -19.19 -1.22
C ASN A 3 22.89 -19.00 -2.06
N PRO A 4 22.81 -19.48 -3.31
CA PRO A 4 21.66 -19.22 -4.18
C PRO A 4 20.34 -19.85 -3.70
N ASN A 5 20.39 -20.67 -2.64
CA ASN A 5 19.22 -21.26 -1.99
C ASN A 5 18.73 -20.47 -0.77
N ASP A 6 19.50 -19.50 -0.29
CA ASP A 6 19.06 -18.68 0.84
C ASP A 6 18.11 -17.59 0.31
N PRO A 7 16.99 -17.32 1.00
CA PRO A 7 16.08 -16.26 0.61
C PRO A 7 16.84 -14.92 0.55
N PRO A 8 16.48 -14.03 -0.38
CA PRO A 8 17.11 -12.73 -0.50
C PRO A 8 16.90 -11.93 0.80
N LEU A 9 17.84 -11.02 1.09
CA LEU A 9 17.90 -10.34 2.39
C LEU A 9 16.66 -9.46 2.66
N ASP A 10 15.95 -9.03 1.63
CA ASP A 10 14.70 -8.26 1.75
C ASP A 10 13.48 -9.12 2.12
N GLU A 11 13.56 -10.44 2.02
CA GLU A 11 12.49 -11.38 2.39
C GLU A 11 12.64 -11.95 3.80
N ILE A 12 13.80 -11.74 4.44
CA ILE A 12 14.05 -12.25 5.79
C ILE A 12 13.76 -11.19 6.86
N GLN A 13 13.36 -11.68 8.03
CA GLN A 13 13.35 -10.91 9.27
C GLN A 13 14.39 -11.48 10.23
N TRP A 14 15.01 -10.61 11.02
CA TRP A 14 15.95 -11.05 12.05
C TRP A 14 15.60 -10.42 13.40
N HIS A 15 15.65 -11.21 14.46
CA HIS A 15 15.54 -10.73 15.83
C HIS A 15 16.31 -11.64 16.79
N SER A 16 16.76 -11.08 17.91
CA SER A 16 17.41 -11.83 18.99
C SER A 16 17.00 -11.28 20.37
N PRO A 17 16.00 -11.91 21.02
CA PRO A 17 15.51 -11.44 22.32
C PRO A 17 16.56 -11.55 23.43
N GLN A 18 17.43 -12.56 23.35
CA GLN A 18 18.51 -12.77 24.31
C GLN A 18 19.51 -11.61 24.31
N LEU A 19 19.87 -11.13 23.12
CA LEU A 19 20.79 -10.02 22.95
C LEU A 19 20.19 -8.70 23.45
N ILE A 20 18.92 -8.45 23.17
CA ILE A 20 18.21 -7.26 23.68
C ILE A 20 18.17 -7.28 25.22
N HIS A 21 17.90 -8.44 25.83
CA HIS A 21 17.90 -8.57 27.29
C HIS A 21 19.29 -8.29 27.88
N GLN A 22 20.35 -8.80 27.25
CA GLN A 22 21.73 -8.55 27.66
C GLN A 22 22.13 -7.06 27.57
N MET A 23 21.59 -6.34 26.58
CA MET A 23 21.87 -4.91 26.38
C MET A 23 20.96 -3.99 27.21
N GLY A 24 20.00 -4.52 27.97
CA GLY A 24 19.09 -3.71 28.78
C GLY A 24 17.97 -3.02 27.98
N GLY A 25 17.65 -3.54 26.79
CA GLY A 25 16.58 -3.02 25.93
C GLY A 25 17.09 -2.29 24.69
N LEU A 26 16.15 -2.01 23.77
CA LEU A 26 16.43 -1.27 22.54
C LEU A 26 16.27 0.24 22.78
N HIS A 27 17.36 0.98 22.64
CA HIS A 27 17.38 2.44 22.76
C HIS A 27 18.47 3.04 21.86
N SER A 28 18.59 4.38 21.84
CA SER A 28 19.50 5.14 20.96
C SER A 28 20.93 4.59 20.94
N ASN A 29 21.50 4.32 22.13
CA ASN A 29 22.88 3.83 22.23
C ASN A 29 23.04 2.34 21.87
N THR A 30 22.01 1.51 21.93
CA THR A 30 22.11 0.05 21.69
C THR A 30 21.69 -0.36 20.28
N VAL A 31 20.87 0.44 19.59
CA VAL A 31 20.28 0.08 18.29
C VAL A 31 21.31 -0.30 17.22
N LEU A 32 22.43 0.43 17.13
CA LEU A 32 23.47 0.14 16.14
C LEU A 32 24.28 -1.12 16.50
N PHE A 33 24.48 -1.40 17.79
CA PHE A 33 25.14 -2.62 18.25
C PHE A 33 24.23 -3.84 18.08
N TYR A 34 22.93 -3.68 18.32
CA TYR A 34 21.93 -4.71 18.01
C TYR A 34 21.91 -5.03 16.52
N PHE A 35 21.90 -3.99 15.68
CA PHE A 35 21.95 -4.16 14.23
C PHE A 35 23.25 -4.84 13.78
N ALA A 36 24.37 -4.63 14.46
CA ALA A 36 25.66 -5.22 14.10
C ALA A 36 25.70 -6.76 14.19
N GLU A 37 24.84 -7.35 15.01
CA GLU A 37 24.70 -8.82 15.14
C GLU A 37 23.78 -9.43 14.08
N SER A 38 23.07 -8.58 13.32
CA SER A 38 22.16 -9.03 12.27
C SER A 38 22.90 -9.46 11.00
N PRO A 39 22.31 -10.34 10.16
CA PRO A 39 22.89 -10.73 8.88
C PRO A 39 22.98 -9.56 7.87
N PHE A 40 22.26 -8.47 8.13
CA PHE A 40 22.27 -7.26 7.31
C PHE A 40 23.54 -6.41 7.49
N PHE A 41 24.28 -6.66 8.58
CA PHE A 41 25.46 -5.89 8.92
C PHE A 41 26.70 -6.38 8.16
N GLU A 42 27.41 -5.43 7.57
CA GLU A 42 28.68 -5.70 6.91
C GLU A 42 29.84 -5.45 7.86
N ARG A 43 30.58 -6.52 8.18
CA ARG A 43 31.77 -6.47 9.05
C ARG A 43 32.94 -5.69 8.46
N THR A 44 32.89 -5.38 7.17
CA THR A 44 33.87 -4.51 6.47
C THR A 44 33.55 -3.02 6.63
N SER A 45 32.45 -2.66 7.28
CA SER A 45 32.05 -1.27 7.51
C SER A 45 32.96 -0.53 8.48
N ASN A 46 32.96 0.80 8.38
CA ASN A 46 33.65 1.68 9.33
C ASN A 46 33.14 1.47 10.76
N ASN A 47 31.87 1.11 10.94
CA ASN A 47 31.28 0.79 12.23
C ASN A 47 32.04 -0.36 12.93
N ALA A 48 32.28 -1.45 12.21
CA ALA A 48 33.01 -2.60 12.73
C ALA A 48 34.48 -2.25 13.04
N VAL A 49 35.10 -1.41 12.21
CA VAL A 49 36.47 -0.93 12.45
C VAL A 49 36.55 -0.11 13.74
N ILE A 50 35.66 0.85 13.93
CA ILE A 50 35.62 1.68 15.15
C ILE A 50 35.35 0.81 16.38
N MET A 51 34.40 -0.12 16.29
CA MET A 51 34.06 -1.03 17.40
C MET A 51 35.26 -1.89 17.80
N ASN A 52 35.93 -2.53 16.83
CA ASN A 52 37.13 -3.32 17.10
C ASN A 52 38.28 -2.47 17.67
N GLN A 53 38.47 -1.23 17.19
CA GLN A 53 39.46 -0.32 17.74
C GLN A 53 39.15 0.06 19.19
N ALA A 54 37.89 0.37 19.49
CA ALA A 54 37.44 0.76 20.82
C ALA A 54 37.55 -0.39 21.82
N MET A 55 37.26 -1.63 21.41
CA MET A 55 37.38 -2.81 22.28
C MET A 55 38.83 -3.18 22.59
N ASN A 56 39.75 -2.94 21.65
CA ASN A 56 41.17 -3.24 21.84
C ASN A 56 41.98 -2.07 22.44
N ASN A 57 41.42 -0.85 22.47
CA ASN A 57 42.11 0.33 22.98
C ASN A 57 41.20 1.11 23.95
N MET A 58 41.57 1.08 25.23
CA MET A 58 40.84 1.75 26.32
C MET A 58 40.63 3.26 26.07
N SER A 59 41.57 3.93 25.39
CA SER A 59 41.43 5.37 25.09
C SER A 59 40.29 5.66 24.11
N MET A 60 39.96 4.71 23.23
CA MET A 60 38.94 4.84 22.18
C MET A 60 37.55 4.39 22.66
N TYR A 61 37.44 3.84 23.87
CA TYR A 61 36.20 3.29 24.41
C TYR A 61 35.07 4.33 24.53
N HIS A 62 35.40 5.60 24.77
CA HIS A 62 34.41 6.68 24.82
C HIS A 62 33.67 6.89 23.48
N PHE A 63 34.25 6.47 22.34
CA PHE A 63 33.61 6.61 21.04
C PHE A 63 32.41 5.67 20.85
N ILE A 64 32.30 4.58 21.62
CA ILE A 64 31.22 3.60 21.50
C ILE A 64 30.18 3.70 22.62
N GLN A 65 30.35 4.64 23.56
CA GLN A 65 29.45 4.78 24.71
C GLN A 65 28.11 5.43 24.33
N THR A 66 28.14 6.47 23.49
CA THR A 66 26.96 7.18 23.03
C THR A 66 26.89 7.17 21.52
N ARG A 67 25.67 7.12 20.99
CA ARG A 67 25.44 7.11 19.55
C ARG A 67 25.98 8.38 18.90
N GLU A 68 25.79 9.54 19.51
CA GLU A 68 26.16 10.83 18.93
C GLU A 68 27.69 10.93 18.73
N VAL A 69 28.46 10.42 19.69
CA VAL A 69 29.92 10.41 19.61
C VAL A 69 30.39 9.36 18.60
N PHE A 70 29.74 8.19 18.57
CA PHE A 70 30.02 7.14 17.60
C PHE A 70 29.80 7.61 16.15
N GLU A 71 28.64 8.20 15.87
CA GLU A 71 28.31 8.79 14.57
C GLU A 71 29.17 10.00 14.26
N GLY A 72 29.53 10.79 15.28
CA GLY A 72 30.50 11.88 15.15
C GLY A 72 31.85 11.37 14.63
N ARG A 73 32.33 10.24 15.14
CA ARG A 73 33.55 9.58 14.64
C ARG A 73 33.37 9.02 13.24
N LEU A 74 32.24 8.39 12.92
CA LEU A 74 31.96 7.89 11.56
C LEU A 74 32.05 9.00 10.51
N LYS A 75 31.48 10.19 10.80
CA LYS A 75 31.57 11.38 9.93
C LYS A 75 33.01 11.83 9.65
N THR A 76 33.99 11.45 10.48
CA THR A 76 35.41 11.76 10.22
C THR A 76 36.04 10.84 9.19
N MET A 77 35.48 9.64 8.98
CA MET A 77 35.99 8.62 8.06
C MET A 77 35.32 8.72 6.69
N SER A 78 35.89 8.04 5.69
CA SER A 78 35.26 7.82 4.39
C SER A 78 35.08 6.33 4.16
N GLY A 79 34.00 5.93 3.49
CA GLY A 79 33.70 4.52 3.23
C GLY A 79 32.28 4.16 3.63
N LEU A 80 32.06 2.87 3.81
CA LEU A 80 30.75 2.30 4.13
C LEU A 80 30.45 2.46 5.62
N GLU A 81 29.31 3.05 5.92
CA GLU A 81 28.84 3.31 7.27
C GLU A 81 27.35 2.98 7.43
N PHE A 82 26.98 2.56 8.63
CA PHE A 82 25.60 2.42 9.06
C PHE A 82 25.29 3.53 10.06
N ILE A 83 24.29 4.35 9.77
CA ILE A 83 23.86 5.45 10.63
C ILE A 83 22.38 5.34 10.95
N VAL A 84 21.95 5.92 12.07
CA VAL A 84 20.52 6.08 12.34
C VAL A 84 20.01 7.24 11.48
N GLY A 85 19.10 6.95 10.57
CA GLY A 85 18.48 7.94 9.70
C GLY A 85 17.30 8.64 10.39
N GLU A 86 16.47 7.86 11.08
CA GLU A 86 15.30 8.36 11.81
C GLU A 86 15.17 7.63 13.15
N GLU A 87 14.89 8.41 14.18
CA GLU A 87 14.67 7.92 15.53
C GLU A 87 13.17 7.75 15.79
N PRO A 88 12.76 6.87 16.71
CA PRO A 88 11.38 6.76 17.12
C PRO A 88 10.86 8.13 17.56
N ALA A 89 9.84 8.63 16.87
CA ALA A 89 9.20 9.87 17.25
C ALA A 89 8.50 9.66 18.58
N GLU A 90 9.05 10.23 19.66
CA GLU A 90 8.39 10.28 20.96
C GLU A 90 7.26 11.31 20.89
N SER A 91 6.02 10.82 20.71
CA SER A 91 4.82 11.68 20.75
C SER A 91 4.36 11.96 22.20
N GLY A 92 5.04 11.37 23.18
CA GLY A 92 4.81 11.52 24.62
C GLY A 92 5.50 10.42 25.43
N PRO A 93 5.49 10.50 26.78
CA PRO A 93 6.07 9.47 27.63
C PRO A 93 5.44 8.10 27.37
N GLY A 94 6.24 7.13 26.89
CA GLY A 94 5.76 5.78 26.55
C GLY A 94 4.97 5.67 25.24
N MET A 95 4.85 6.75 24.46
CA MET A 95 4.10 6.82 23.20
C MET A 95 5.05 7.15 22.04
N GLY A 96 6.10 6.35 21.89
CA GLY A 96 6.99 6.40 20.73
C GLY A 96 6.45 5.52 19.60
N THR A 97 6.74 5.84 18.34
CA THR A 97 6.47 4.92 17.22
C THR A 97 7.20 3.58 17.38
N GLY A 98 8.27 3.55 18.19
CA GLY A 98 9.08 2.35 18.43
C GLY A 98 9.85 1.87 17.19
N VAL A 99 9.85 2.68 16.12
CA VAL A 99 10.49 2.35 14.84
C VAL A 99 11.80 3.10 14.72
N TRP A 100 12.88 2.36 14.51
CA TRP A 100 14.18 2.90 14.16
C TRP A 100 14.43 2.72 12.68
N VAL A 101 15.01 3.71 12.01
CA VAL A 101 15.46 3.57 10.61
C VAL A 101 16.98 3.67 10.57
N ILE A 102 17.62 2.64 10.03
CA ILE A 102 19.08 2.58 9.85
C ILE A 102 19.36 2.65 8.35
N ARG A 103 20.33 3.47 7.96
CA ARG A 103 20.74 3.60 6.56
C ARG A 103 22.13 3.03 6.38
N LYS A 104 22.27 2.14 5.40
CA LYS A 104 23.56 1.77 4.84
C LYS A 104 23.93 2.78 3.78
N GLN A 105 25.01 3.51 4.02
CA GLN A 105 25.46 4.55 3.12
C GLN A 105 26.97 4.50 2.91
N THR A 106 27.44 5.01 1.78
CA THR A 106 28.86 5.25 1.55
C THR A 106 29.12 6.73 1.52
N ARG A 107 30.00 7.17 2.42
CA ARG A 107 30.50 8.54 2.51
C ARG A 107 31.79 8.67 1.70
N ARG A 108 31.79 9.55 0.70
CA ARG A 108 33.00 9.94 -0.03
C ARG A 108 33.37 11.36 0.35
N LYS A 109 34.57 11.52 0.92
CA LYS A 109 35.11 12.83 1.25
C LYS A 109 35.75 13.44 0.01
N ARG A 110 35.38 14.69 -0.27
CA ARG A 110 36.02 15.52 -1.28
C ARG A 110 36.84 16.60 -0.58
N PHE A 111 37.99 16.93 -1.15
CA PHE A 111 38.83 18.00 -0.63
C PHE A 111 38.14 19.34 -0.92
N GLN A 112 37.90 20.14 0.13
CA GLN A 112 37.24 21.47 0.10
C GLN A 112 35.72 21.51 -0.21
N ASP A 113 35.12 20.39 -0.60
CA ASP A 113 33.67 20.29 -0.86
C ASP A 113 32.92 19.57 0.26
N THR A 114 31.59 19.63 0.21
CA THR A 114 30.72 18.84 1.09
C THR A 114 30.84 17.34 0.80
N ASP A 115 30.74 16.56 1.87
CA ASP A 115 30.76 15.10 1.80
C ASP A 115 29.65 14.58 0.88
N GLU A 116 29.99 13.66 -0.02
CA GLU A 116 29.03 12.97 -0.87
C GLU A 116 28.52 11.73 -0.13
N ILE A 117 27.21 11.64 0.06
CA ILE A 117 26.55 10.52 0.72
C ILE A 117 25.70 9.78 -0.31
N THR A 118 26.03 8.50 -0.51
CA THR A 118 25.26 7.59 -1.36
C THR A 118 24.57 6.57 -0.47
N VAL A 119 23.24 6.57 -0.46
CA VAL A 119 22.44 5.61 0.32
C VAL A 119 22.21 4.36 -0.52
N HIS A 120 22.61 3.20 0.00
CA HIS A 120 22.49 1.92 -0.68
C HIS A 120 21.23 1.16 -0.28
N ALA A 121 20.92 1.14 1.01
CA ALA A 121 19.76 0.44 1.55
C ALA A 121 19.30 1.10 2.85
N SER A 122 18.01 0.91 3.15
CA SER A 122 17.40 1.31 4.41
C SER A 122 16.90 0.06 5.12
N TYR A 123 17.11 0.01 6.42
CA TYR A 123 16.62 -1.01 7.32
C TYR A 123 15.74 -0.35 8.35
N PHE A 124 14.73 -1.06 8.82
CA PHE A 124 13.88 -0.56 9.87
C PHE A 124 13.72 -1.61 10.96
N VAL A 125 13.72 -1.15 12.21
CA VAL A 125 13.58 -1.99 13.39
C VAL A 125 12.23 -1.69 14.02
N VAL A 126 11.36 -2.71 14.11
CA VAL A 126 10.04 -2.61 14.73
C VAL A 126 9.91 -3.70 15.78
N ASN A 127 9.63 -3.31 17.03
CA ASN A 127 9.47 -4.27 18.14
C ASN A 127 10.62 -5.30 18.17
N GLU A 128 11.87 -4.83 18.13
CA GLU A 128 13.09 -5.65 18.12
C GLU A 128 13.32 -6.49 16.84
N ASN A 129 12.41 -6.48 15.87
CA ASN A 129 12.58 -7.16 14.59
C ASN A 129 13.20 -6.22 13.57
N ILE A 130 14.25 -6.68 12.90
CA ILE A 130 14.95 -5.95 11.86
C ILE A 130 14.50 -6.45 10.49
N TYR A 131 14.14 -5.50 9.63
CA TYR A 131 13.75 -5.74 8.25
C TYR A 131 14.59 -4.88 7.31
N MET A 132 14.91 -5.42 6.15
CA MET A 132 15.41 -4.63 5.03
C MET A 132 14.24 -4.04 4.26
N ALA A 133 14.29 -2.74 3.96
CA ALA A 133 13.25 -2.10 3.16
C ALA A 133 13.37 -2.56 1.70
N PRO A 134 12.33 -3.17 1.11
CA PRO A 134 12.36 -3.56 -0.30
C PRO A 134 12.35 -2.34 -1.19
N THR A 135 12.86 -2.49 -2.42
CA THR A 135 12.77 -1.40 -3.39
C THR A 135 11.35 -1.30 -3.94
N LEU A 136 10.93 -0.08 -4.33
CA LEU A 136 9.62 0.10 -4.96
C LEU A 136 9.46 -0.74 -6.24
N ALA A 137 10.55 -0.93 -6.98
CA ALA A 137 10.55 -1.72 -8.20
C ALA A 137 10.18 -3.19 -7.90
N ASP A 138 10.75 -3.78 -6.84
CA ASP A 138 10.49 -5.17 -6.46
C ASP A 138 9.05 -5.35 -6.00
N ILE A 139 8.53 -4.41 -5.20
CA ILE A 139 7.11 -4.42 -4.77
C ILE A 139 6.19 -4.39 -5.99
N LEU A 140 6.45 -3.48 -6.94
CA LEU A 140 5.62 -3.35 -8.14
C LEU A 140 5.71 -4.62 -9.01
N ALA A 141 6.91 -5.18 -9.19
CA ALA A 141 7.11 -6.41 -9.94
C ALA A 141 6.33 -7.58 -9.32
N ALA A 142 6.42 -7.77 -8.00
CA ALA A 142 5.68 -8.81 -7.29
C ALA A 142 4.17 -8.64 -7.41
N ARG A 143 3.66 -7.40 -7.33
CA ARG A 143 2.23 -7.09 -7.48
C ARG A 143 1.74 -7.35 -8.90
N ILE A 144 2.47 -6.90 -9.93
CA ILE A 144 2.13 -7.13 -11.33
C ILE A 144 2.14 -8.64 -11.63
N MET A 145 3.15 -9.36 -11.15
CA MET A 145 3.23 -10.81 -11.31
C MET A 145 2.03 -11.52 -10.67
N SER A 146 1.66 -11.13 -9.45
CA SER A 146 0.49 -11.68 -8.75
C SER A 146 -0.81 -11.44 -9.53
N ILE A 147 -1.01 -10.22 -10.03
CA ILE A 147 -2.17 -9.85 -10.84
C ILE A 147 -2.19 -10.65 -12.15
N SER A 148 -1.04 -10.73 -12.84
CA SER A 148 -0.93 -11.49 -14.09
C SER A 148 -1.22 -12.98 -13.89
N SER A 149 -0.74 -13.57 -12.80
CA SER A 149 -1.02 -14.96 -12.44
C SER A 149 -2.50 -15.19 -12.14
N ALA A 150 -3.14 -14.27 -11.42
CA ALA A 150 -4.57 -14.33 -11.14
C ALA A 150 -5.40 -14.26 -12.44
N ILE A 151 -5.07 -13.35 -13.36
CA ILE A 151 -5.72 -13.23 -14.67
C ILE A 151 -5.48 -14.48 -15.51
N ALA A 152 -4.24 -14.99 -15.55
CA ALA A 152 -3.88 -16.20 -16.29
C ALA A 152 -4.64 -17.44 -15.79
N LYS A 153 -4.97 -17.51 -14.50
CA LYS A 153 -5.81 -18.57 -13.93
C LYS A 153 -7.30 -18.34 -14.19
N ALA A 154 -7.77 -17.10 -14.14
CA ALA A 154 -9.17 -16.75 -14.30
C ALA A 154 -9.67 -16.86 -15.76
N LEU A 155 -8.83 -16.52 -16.75
CA LEU A 155 -9.24 -16.51 -18.16
C LEU A 155 -9.63 -17.90 -18.69
N PRO A 156 -8.84 -18.99 -18.47
CA PRO A 156 -9.25 -20.32 -18.89
C PRO A 156 -10.55 -20.79 -18.21
N ALA A 157 -10.73 -20.47 -16.93
CA ALA A 157 -11.95 -20.79 -16.20
C ALA A 157 -13.17 -20.06 -16.81
N ALA A 158 -13.04 -18.76 -17.09
CA ALA A 158 -14.08 -17.96 -17.74
C ALA A 158 -14.38 -18.43 -19.18
N GLU A 159 -13.34 -18.81 -19.94
CA GLU A 159 -13.49 -19.34 -21.29
C GLU A 159 -14.26 -20.68 -21.28
N SER A 160 -13.96 -21.57 -20.34
CA SER A 160 -14.64 -22.87 -20.21
C SER A 160 -16.15 -22.75 -19.88
N ALA A 161 -16.55 -21.66 -19.23
CA ALA A 161 -17.95 -21.36 -18.92
C ALA A 161 -18.74 -20.85 -20.13
N ARG A 162 -18.04 -20.31 -21.14
CA ARG A 162 -18.62 -19.76 -22.37
C ARG A 162 -18.79 -20.86 -23.42
N THR A 163 -19.82 -20.75 -24.24
CA THR A 163 -20.03 -21.61 -25.42
C THR A 163 -20.55 -20.73 -26.55
N TRP A 164 -19.93 -20.78 -27.73
CA TRP A 164 -20.35 -19.98 -28.89
C TRP A 164 -21.07 -20.83 -29.93
N ARG A 165 -22.10 -20.25 -30.58
CA ARG A 165 -22.77 -20.82 -31.75
C ARG A 165 -22.95 -19.74 -32.82
N PRO A 166 -22.66 -20.01 -34.12
CA PRO A 166 -22.78 -19.01 -35.19
C PRO A 166 -24.14 -18.31 -35.27
N SER A 167 -25.24 -19.05 -35.07
CA SER A 167 -26.60 -18.52 -35.16
C SER A 167 -27.13 -17.86 -33.88
N GLY A 168 -26.46 -18.03 -32.74
CA GLY A 168 -27.00 -17.62 -31.44
C GLY A 168 -25.98 -17.00 -30.50
N GLY A 169 -24.83 -16.59 -31.02
CA GLY A 169 -23.79 -15.88 -30.28
C GLY A 169 -23.22 -16.65 -29.10
N HIS A 170 -22.79 -15.90 -28.08
CA HIS A 170 -22.21 -16.45 -26.86
C HIS A 170 -23.29 -16.82 -25.85
N ARG A 171 -23.18 -18.02 -25.28
CA ARG A 171 -24.00 -18.49 -24.17
C ARG A 171 -23.11 -18.88 -23.00
N TYR A 172 -23.59 -18.69 -21.79
CA TYR A 172 -22.90 -19.10 -20.57
C TYR A 172 -23.63 -20.29 -19.97
N LYS A 173 -22.90 -21.30 -19.52
CA LYS A 173 -23.49 -22.41 -18.78
C LYS A 173 -23.91 -21.87 -17.41
N PRO A 174 -25.19 -21.98 -17.00
CA PRO A 174 -25.55 -21.62 -15.64
C PRO A 174 -24.73 -22.49 -14.68
N PRO A 175 -24.37 -21.97 -13.49
CA PRO A 175 -23.72 -22.79 -12.49
C PRO A 175 -24.54 -24.06 -12.32
N ARG A 176 -23.88 -25.21 -12.46
CA ARG A 176 -24.53 -26.50 -12.26
C ARG A 176 -24.87 -26.57 -10.78
N VAL A 177 -26.06 -26.14 -10.41
CA VAL A 177 -26.62 -26.37 -9.08
C VAL A 177 -26.56 -27.87 -8.89
N GLN A 178 -25.67 -28.33 -8.03
CA GLN A 178 -25.67 -29.70 -7.59
C GLN A 178 -26.94 -29.84 -6.76
N THR A 179 -28.05 -30.12 -7.43
CA THR A 179 -29.29 -30.51 -6.76
C THR A 179 -29.02 -31.87 -6.13
N THR A 180 -28.51 -31.85 -4.90
CA THR A 180 -28.51 -32.99 -3.98
C THR A 180 -29.94 -33.18 -3.49
N GLY A 181 -30.81 -33.65 -4.39
CA GLY A 181 -32.21 -33.82 -4.11
C GLY A 181 -32.99 -34.48 -5.25
N PRO A 182 -34.25 -34.88 -5.00
CA PRO A 182 -35.09 -35.66 -5.91
C PRO A 182 -35.34 -34.99 -7.28
N ALA A 183 -35.04 -33.70 -7.42
CA ALA A 183 -35.09 -32.96 -8.69
C ALA A 183 -34.14 -33.51 -9.77
N ARG A 184 -33.00 -34.12 -9.39
CA ARG A 184 -32.07 -34.76 -10.35
C ARG A 184 -32.69 -36.00 -11.01
N ALA A 185 -33.53 -36.76 -10.28
CA ALA A 185 -34.21 -37.94 -10.82
C ALA A 185 -35.25 -37.55 -11.88
N LEU A 186 -35.96 -36.43 -11.68
CA LEU A 186 -36.96 -35.94 -12.62
C LEU A 186 -36.31 -35.36 -13.89
N GLN A 187 -35.18 -34.65 -13.78
CA GLN A 187 -34.45 -34.14 -14.94
C GLN A 187 -33.72 -35.23 -15.72
N ALA A 188 -33.16 -36.24 -15.05
CA ALA A 188 -32.57 -37.42 -15.69
C ALA A 188 -33.64 -38.30 -16.38
N ALA A 189 -34.84 -38.40 -15.81
CA ALA A 189 -35.98 -39.08 -16.44
C ALA A 189 -36.46 -38.35 -17.71
N ARG A 190 -36.48 -37.01 -17.69
CA ARG A 190 -36.82 -36.19 -18.87
C ARG A 190 -35.80 -36.32 -20.00
N ALA A 191 -34.51 -36.40 -19.67
CA ALA A 191 -33.45 -36.65 -20.66
C ALA A 191 -33.52 -38.07 -21.25
N ARG A 192 -33.92 -39.09 -20.46
CA ARG A 192 -34.14 -40.46 -20.95
C ARG A 192 -35.40 -40.65 -21.79
N MET A 193 -36.43 -39.80 -21.62
CA MET A 193 -37.65 -39.87 -22.43
C MET A 193 -37.50 -39.32 -23.86
N GLN A 194 -36.40 -38.62 -24.17
CA GLN A 194 -36.12 -38.16 -25.55
C GLN A 194 -35.33 -39.17 -26.39
N GLU A 195 -34.92 -40.30 -25.81
CA GLU A 195 -34.18 -41.33 -26.52
C GLU A 195 -34.90 -42.68 -26.42
N SER A 196 -36.05 -42.75 -27.09
CA SER A 196 -36.78 -44.00 -27.29
C SER A 196 -36.18 -44.76 -28.49
N LYS A 197 -35.22 -45.65 -28.22
CA LYS A 197 -34.98 -46.83 -29.06
C LYS A 197 -35.39 -48.06 -28.25
N VAL A 198 -36.51 -48.65 -28.66
CA VAL A 198 -37.17 -49.81 -28.04
C VAL A 198 -36.29 -51.05 -28.18
N GLY A 199 -36.06 -51.75 -27.06
CA GLY A 199 -35.38 -53.05 -26.99
C GLY A 199 -35.37 -53.62 -25.56
N THR A 200 -36.43 -54.35 -25.24
CA THR A 200 -36.69 -55.42 -24.23
C THR A 200 -35.76 -55.60 -23.00
N PRO A 201 -36.32 -55.77 -21.77
CA PRO A 201 -35.55 -55.83 -20.52
C PRO A 201 -35.11 -57.25 -20.14
N ALA A 202 -33.97 -57.37 -19.45
CA ALA A 202 -33.65 -58.51 -18.60
C ALA A 202 -32.92 -58.05 -17.33
N SER A 203 -33.42 -58.53 -16.19
CA SER A 203 -32.99 -58.25 -14.82
C SER A 203 -31.53 -58.63 -14.53
N GLY A 204 -30.93 -57.95 -13.56
CA GLY A 204 -29.81 -58.53 -12.82
C GLY A 204 -29.05 -57.58 -11.90
N VAL A 205 -29.22 -57.83 -10.60
CA VAL A 205 -28.17 -57.75 -9.56
C VAL A 205 -27.88 -56.38 -8.92
N VAL A 206 -28.22 -56.33 -7.62
CA VAL A 206 -27.72 -55.40 -6.59
C VAL A 206 -26.28 -55.81 -6.24
N PRO A 207 -25.39 -54.88 -5.84
CA PRO A 207 -25.12 -54.86 -4.41
C PRO A 207 -24.87 -53.49 -3.77
N SER A 208 -25.10 -53.54 -2.46
CA SER A 208 -24.86 -52.62 -1.36
C SER A 208 -23.46 -51.98 -1.32
N GLY A 209 -23.40 -50.78 -0.77
CA GLY A 209 -22.16 -50.11 -0.37
C GLY A 209 -22.43 -48.82 0.41
N ARG A 210 -22.61 -48.94 1.73
CA ARG A 210 -22.62 -47.83 2.70
C ARG A 210 -21.19 -47.31 2.91
N SER A 211 -20.99 -46.00 2.83
CA SER A 211 -19.96 -45.31 3.63
C SER A 211 -20.36 -43.87 3.90
N THR A 212 -20.21 -43.51 5.17
CA THR A 212 -20.62 -42.29 5.87
C THR A 212 -19.54 -41.19 5.87
N ALA A 213 -20.01 -39.96 6.11
CA ALA A 213 -19.32 -38.83 6.76
C ALA A 213 -18.48 -37.85 5.90
N ALA A 214 -19.04 -36.64 5.70
CA ALA A 214 -18.38 -35.33 5.77
C ALA A 214 -19.45 -34.22 5.56
N ALA A 215 -20.00 -33.65 6.63
CA ALA A 215 -21.13 -32.71 6.55
C ALA A 215 -20.91 -31.37 7.30
N SER A 216 -19.69 -31.05 7.71
CA SER A 216 -19.44 -29.86 8.53
C SER A 216 -18.97 -28.60 7.79
N SER A 217 -18.46 -28.67 6.55
CA SER A 217 -18.00 -27.48 5.81
C SER A 217 -19.10 -26.74 5.05
N ASN A 218 -20.21 -27.41 4.73
CA ASN A 218 -21.29 -26.84 3.91
C ASN A 218 -22.19 -25.86 4.68
N ILE A 219 -22.20 -25.90 6.01
CA ILE A 219 -23.15 -25.10 6.82
C ILE A 219 -22.73 -23.62 6.83
N GLU A 220 -21.43 -23.33 6.92
CA GLU A 220 -20.93 -21.95 6.89
C GLU A 220 -21.08 -21.32 5.50
N GLU A 221 -20.80 -22.07 4.43
CA GLU A 221 -20.93 -21.59 3.05
C GLU A 221 -22.40 -21.26 2.70
N LEU A 222 -23.34 -22.13 3.11
CA LEU A 222 -24.78 -21.89 2.94
C LEU A 222 -25.29 -20.72 3.81
N SER A 223 -24.71 -20.51 5.00
CA SER A 223 -25.05 -19.36 5.85
C SER A 223 -24.56 -18.05 5.24
N LEU A 224 -23.37 -18.07 4.62
CA LEU A 224 -22.77 -16.90 3.97
C LEU A 224 -23.56 -16.53 2.71
N GLU A 225 -23.95 -17.52 1.90
CA GLU A 225 -24.76 -17.30 0.70
C GLU A 225 -26.14 -16.73 1.04
N ARG A 226 -26.78 -17.22 2.11
CA ARG A 226 -28.05 -16.67 2.61
C ARG A 226 -27.91 -15.22 3.11
N SER A 227 -26.82 -14.92 3.82
CA SER A 227 -26.56 -13.56 4.31
C SER A 227 -26.29 -12.57 3.17
N ALA A 228 -25.61 -13.02 2.11
CA ALA A 228 -25.35 -12.21 0.92
C ALA A 228 -26.64 -11.94 0.14
N GLU A 229 -27.52 -12.94 0.01
CA GLU A 229 -28.84 -12.76 -0.62
C GLU A 229 -29.69 -11.74 0.18
N GLU A 230 -29.73 -11.86 1.51
CA GLU A 230 -30.46 -10.94 2.38
C GLU A 230 -29.93 -9.50 2.28
N ALA A 231 -28.60 -9.32 2.29
CA ALA A 231 -27.98 -8.02 2.10
C ALA A 231 -28.33 -7.40 0.74
N PHE A 232 -28.41 -8.20 -0.32
CA PHE A 232 -28.80 -7.74 -1.65
C PHE A 232 -30.28 -7.34 -1.70
N TRP A 233 -31.15 -8.09 -1.02
CA TRP A 233 -32.56 -7.75 -0.88
C TRP A 233 -32.77 -6.45 -0.10
N VAL A 234 -32.01 -6.24 0.97
CA VAL A 234 -32.04 -5.00 1.75
C VAL A 234 -31.55 -3.84 0.88
N HIS A 235 -30.48 -4.02 0.10
CA HIS A 235 -29.99 -3.01 -0.84
C HIS A 235 -31.03 -2.67 -1.93
N LEU A 236 -31.71 -3.66 -2.51
CA LEU A 236 -32.72 -3.39 -3.54
C LEU A 236 -33.92 -2.60 -2.98
N ARG A 237 -34.22 -2.73 -1.69
CA ARG A 237 -35.32 -1.99 -1.03
C ARG A 237 -34.88 -0.63 -0.51
N HIS A 238 -33.67 -0.53 0.04
CA HIS A 238 -33.17 0.64 0.79
C HIS A 238 -31.90 1.24 0.17
N GLY A 239 -31.58 0.94 -1.08
CA GLY A 239 -30.30 1.27 -1.75
C GLY A 239 -30.02 2.76 -1.99
N GLY A 240 -30.88 3.64 -1.48
CA GLY A 240 -30.66 5.08 -1.39
C GLY A 240 -30.83 5.67 0.01
N GLU A 241 -31.02 4.82 1.02
CA GLU A 241 -31.20 5.15 2.45
C GLU A 241 -30.02 4.65 3.29
N TYR A 242 -28.81 4.65 2.70
CA TYR A 242 -27.62 4.39 3.48
C TYR A 242 -27.43 5.50 4.52
N LEU A 243 -27.12 5.11 5.75
CA LEU A 243 -26.79 6.02 6.82
C LEU A 243 -25.66 6.95 6.37
N ASP A 244 -25.96 8.24 6.46
CA ASP A 244 -25.04 9.38 6.54
C ASP A 244 -24.64 10.09 5.22
N GLU A 245 -25.62 10.49 4.40
CA GLU A 245 -25.45 11.64 3.48
C GLU A 245 -25.45 13.01 4.20
N ASN A 246 -25.65 13.03 5.52
CA ASN A 246 -25.63 14.24 6.34
C ASN A 246 -24.76 13.99 7.59
N PRO A 247 -23.43 14.16 7.52
CA PRO A 247 -22.56 13.92 8.67
C PRO A 247 -23.11 14.68 9.88
N ILE A 248 -23.32 13.97 10.99
CA ILE A 248 -23.75 14.58 12.25
C ILE A 248 -22.61 15.46 12.73
N THR A 249 -22.62 16.72 12.33
CA THR A 249 -21.65 17.71 12.79
C THR A 249 -22.10 18.26 14.13
N GLY A 250 -21.24 18.17 15.15
CA GLY A 250 -21.51 18.68 16.49
C GLY A 250 -20.55 18.13 17.53
N ARG A 251 -20.40 18.83 18.65
CA ARG A 251 -19.70 18.29 19.83
C ARG A 251 -20.65 17.36 20.59
N PRO A 252 -20.14 16.38 21.37
CA PRO A 252 -20.99 15.46 22.12
C PRO A 252 -22.01 16.22 22.99
N GLY A 253 -23.30 16.12 22.65
CA GLY A 253 -24.40 16.80 23.35
C GLY A 253 -25.18 17.85 22.53
N GLU A 254 -24.69 18.27 21.36
CA GLU A 254 -25.39 19.23 20.49
C GLU A 254 -25.37 18.74 19.04
N PHE A 255 -26.48 18.13 18.60
CA PHE A 255 -26.63 17.52 17.29
C PHE A 255 -27.40 18.44 16.33
N HIS A 256 -26.81 18.80 15.19
CA HIS A 256 -27.50 19.55 14.14
C HIS A 256 -27.85 18.62 12.97
N LEU A 257 -29.14 18.46 12.69
CA LEU A 257 -29.64 17.73 11.52
C LEU A 257 -29.97 18.73 10.42
N SER A 258 -29.15 18.80 9.36
CA SER A 258 -29.44 19.65 8.20
C SER A 258 -30.52 19.00 7.32
N SER A 259 -31.73 19.53 7.38
CA SER A 259 -32.84 19.13 6.51
C SER A 259 -32.49 19.38 5.04
N THR A 260 -32.40 18.33 4.22
CA THR A 260 -32.24 18.44 2.76
C THR A 260 -33.47 17.88 2.05
N GLY A 261 -34.08 18.73 1.22
CA GLY A 261 -35.31 18.41 0.51
C GLY A 261 -35.13 17.34 -0.57
N ARG A 262 -35.90 16.27 -0.47
CA ARG A 262 -36.22 15.37 -1.60
C ARG A 262 -37.74 15.30 -1.78
N LYS A 263 -38.22 15.59 -3.00
CA LYS A 263 -39.60 15.30 -3.42
C LYS A 263 -39.74 13.79 -3.65
N PRO A 264 -40.86 13.16 -3.28
CA PRO A 264 -41.04 11.72 -3.43
C PRO A 264 -41.08 11.31 -4.92
N ALA A 265 -40.29 10.31 -5.29
CA ALA A 265 -40.35 9.68 -6.61
C ALA A 265 -41.63 8.85 -6.73
N MET A 266 -42.44 9.16 -7.75
CA MET A 266 -43.72 8.52 -8.03
C MET A 266 -43.53 7.20 -8.79
N ALA A 267 -44.24 6.16 -8.41
CA ALA A 267 -44.27 4.85 -9.07
C ALA A 267 -44.87 4.94 -10.51
N PRO A 268 -44.52 4.03 -11.44
CA PRO A 268 -45.02 4.09 -12.81
C PRO A 268 -46.47 3.57 -12.89
N ARG A 269 -47.39 4.41 -13.39
CA ARG A 269 -48.75 4.01 -13.80
C ARG A 269 -48.91 4.13 -15.31
N ALA A 270 -49.62 3.15 -15.88
CA ALA A 270 -49.83 2.97 -17.31
C ALA A 270 -50.96 3.86 -17.90
N ALA A 271 -50.75 4.21 -19.18
CA ALA A 271 -51.69 4.47 -20.30
C ALA A 271 -52.72 5.64 -20.28
N GLY A 272 -52.74 6.36 -21.42
CA GLY A 272 -53.77 7.31 -21.90
C GLY A 272 -53.47 8.79 -21.59
N SER A 273 -53.58 9.80 -22.46
CA SER A 273 -53.96 9.95 -23.87
C SER A 273 -53.77 11.43 -24.28
N HIS A 274 -53.33 11.70 -25.53
CA HIS A 274 -53.32 12.99 -26.27
C HIS A 274 -52.37 14.09 -25.72
N GLN A 275 -51.53 14.82 -26.47
CA GLN A 275 -51.58 15.38 -27.84
C GLN A 275 -50.13 15.68 -28.32
N ALA A 276 -49.85 15.55 -29.62
CA ALA A 276 -48.62 15.99 -30.30
C ALA A 276 -48.87 17.32 -31.06
N PRO A 277 -47.94 17.91 -31.86
CA PRO A 277 -46.48 17.73 -32.03
C PRO A 277 -45.71 19.09 -31.95
N THR A 278 -44.38 19.15 -32.01
CA THR A 278 -43.59 19.61 -33.20
C THR A 278 -42.11 19.76 -32.82
N GLY A 279 -41.21 19.57 -33.79
CA GLY A 279 -39.89 20.25 -33.80
C GLY A 279 -38.65 19.36 -33.64
N ILE A 280 -38.04 19.04 -34.78
CA ILE A 280 -36.74 18.39 -34.94
C ILE A 280 -35.63 19.37 -34.51
N SER A 281 -34.65 18.93 -33.72
CA SER A 281 -33.28 19.49 -33.75
C SER A 281 -32.26 18.60 -33.05
N ALA A 282 -31.11 18.50 -33.72
CA ALA A 282 -29.93 17.74 -33.35
C ALA A 282 -28.95 18.59 -32.51
N MET A 283 -28.10 17.89 -31.76
CA MET A 283 -26.82 18.33 -31.17
C MET A 283 -26.96 19.36 -30.02
N THR A 284 -26.20 19.32 -28.92
CA THR A 284 -24.73 19.36 -28.84
C THR A 284 -24.27 19.02 -27.41
N GLY A 285 -23.09 18.39 -27.30
CA GLY A 285 -22.32 18.32 -26.06
C GLY A 285 -21.64 19.68 -25.74
N PRO A 286 -21.17 19.87 -24.50
CA PRO A 286 -20.57 21.14 -24.09
C PRO A 286 -19.20 21.39 -24.75
N PRO A 287 -18.86 22.66 -25.02
CA PRO A 287 -17.80 23.04 -25.95
C PRO A 287 -16.44 23.23 -25.26
N ARG A 288 -15.37 22.86 -25.99
CA ARG A 288 -14.01 23.41 -25.83
C ARG A 288 -13.90 24.67 -26.67
N THR A 289 -13.51 25.79 -26.08
CA THR A 289 -13.00 26.99 -26.78
C THR A 289 -11.49 27.01 -26.63
N LYS A 290 -10.74 26.62 -27.67
CA LYS A 290 -10.27 27.40 -28.84
C LYS A 290 -8.94 28.10 -28.55
N ALA A 291 -7.92 27.58 -29.21
CA ALA A 291 -6.69 28.25 -29.54
C ALA A 291 -6.86 29.10 -30.82
N ASP A 292 -5.77 29.78 -31.16
CA ASP A 292 -5.31 30.21 -32.49
C ASP A 292 -5.60 31.66 -32.89
N ASP A 293 -4.74 32.37 -33.64
CA ASP A 293 -3.32 32.31 -34.03
C ASP A 293 -3.13 33.47 -35.05
N LYS A 294 -1.91 34.02 -35.18
CA LYS A 294 -1.24 34.61 -36.37
C LYS A 294 -0.24 35.72 -35.98
N LYS A 295 1.08 35.57 -36.18
CA LYS A 295 1.87 35.54 -37.45
C LYS A 295 2.09 36.98 -37.99
N ASP A 296 3.25 37.53 -38.36
CA ASP A 296 4.69 37.22 -38.55
C ASP A 296 5.44 38.58 -38.33
N GLY A 297 6.72 38.69 -37.96
CA GLY A 297 7.84 38.52 -38.89
C GLY A 297 9.05 39.43 -38.56
N SER A 298 10.23 38.79 -38.48
CA SER A 298 11.61 39.24 -38.78
C SER A 298 12.26 40.48 -38.13
N GLY A 299 13.47 40.29 -37.57
CA GLY A 299 14.60 41.20 -37.84
C GLY A 299 15.54 41.62 -36.69
N LYS A 300 16.62 40.82 -36.49
CA LYS A 300 18.04 41.22 -36.34
C LYS A 300 18.52 42.28 -35.30
N ALA A 301 19.42 41.79 -34.43
CA ALA A 301 20.71 42.36 -33.98
C ALA A 301 20.83 43.51 -32.94
N ASP A 302 21.65 43.21 -31.93
CA ASP A 302 22.69 44.02 -31.26
C ASP A 302 22.43 45.49 -30.86
N LYS A 303 22.45 45.77 -29.56
CA LYS A 303 23.61 46.40 -28.86
C LYS A 303 23.32 46.78 -27.41
N THR A 304 24.34 46.52 -26.61
CA THR A 304 24.70 47.04 -25.28
C THR A 304 24.43 48.53 -24.98
N SER A 305 24.06 48.85 -23.74
CA SER A 305 24.57 49.98 -22.92
C SER A 305 24.16 49.74 -21.44
N ARG A 306 25.06 49.28 -20.56
CA ARG A 306 26.09 49.97 -19.75
C ARG A 306 25.56 50.98 -18.72
N SER A 307 25.80 50.61 -17.45
CA SER A 307 26.05 51.43 -16.23
C SER A 307 24.89 52.29 -15.70
N THR A 308 24.52 52.23 -14.42
CA THR A 308 25.33 52.84 -13.34
C THR A 308 24.77 52.49 -11.94
N ILE A 309 25.67 52.04 -11.05
CA ILE A 309 25.63 52.11 -9.56
C ILE A 309 27.01 52.75 -9.23
N PRO A 310 27.32 53.48 -8.11
CA PRO A 310 26.79 53.42 -6.73
C PRO A 310 26.68 54.78 -5.98
N LYS A 311 26.09 54.79 -4.76
CA LYS A 311 26.81 55.05 -3.47
C LYS A 311 25.89 55.43 -2.28
N PRO A 312 26.39 55.28 -1.02
CA PRO A 312 25.61 55.09 0.22
C PRO A 312 25.73 56.25 1.24
N LYS A 313 25.02 56.17 2.38
CA LYS A 313 25.25 56.79 3.74
C LYS A 313 23.93 56.74 4.53
N ARG A 314 23.81 56.64 5.87
CA ARG A 314 24.73 56.80 7.03
C ARG A 314 24.09 56.18 8.29
N LYS A 315 24.90 55.57 9.15
CA LYS A 315 24.62 55.33 10.59
C LYS A 315 24.36 56.66 11.32
N LYS A 316 23.46 56.67 12.31
CA LYS A 316 23.50 57.61 13.44
C LYS A 316 23.27 56.86 14.75
N SER A 317 24.26 57.04 15.62
CA SER A 317 24.40 56.64 17.01
C SER A 317 23.90 57.73 17.95
N LYS A 318 23.37 57.37 19.12
CA LYS A 318 23.63 58.00 20.45
C LYS A 318 23.08 57.06 21.53
N LEU A 319 23.89 56.43 22.39
CA LEU A 319 24.47 56.95 23.66
C LEU A 319 23.39 57.52 24.59
N GLY A 320 23.24 57.12 25.86
CA GLY A 320 23.99 56.26 26.78
C GLY A 320 23.12 56.06 28.04
N GLY A 321 23.53 55.38 29.10
CA GLY A 321 24.78 54.71 29.43
C GLY A 321 24.69 54.20 30.88
N THR A 322 25.67 53.36 31.22
CA THR A 322 26.22 53.11 32.57
C THR A 322 25.29 52.52 33.65
N ARG A 323 25.69 51.57 34.49
CA ARG A 323 26.95 50.85 34.74
C ARG A 323 26.59 49.62 35.59
N THR A 324 27.24 48.50 35.29
CA THR A 324 27.49 47.30 36.12
C THR A 324 28.22 47.68 37.44
N PRO A 325 28.52 46.80 38.43
CA PRO A 325 28.71 45.34 38.29
C PRO A 325 28.44 44.43 39.53
N THR A 326 28.84 43.16 39.34
CA THR A 326 29.39 42.15 40.28
C THR A 326 28.48 41.34 41.21
N ALA A 327 28.40 40.03 40.87
CA ALA A 327 28.79 38.85 41.66
C ALA A 327 28.40 38.75 43.14
N VAL A 328 27.58 37.74 43.45
CA VAL A 328 27.94 36.53 44.22
C VAL A 328 27.21 35.34 43.61
#